data_AF-M0E870-F1
#
_entry.id   AF-M0E870-F1
#
_cell.length_a   1.000
_cell.length_b   1.000
_cell.length_c   1.000
_cell.angle_alpha   90.00
_cell.angle_beta   90.00
_cell.angle_gamma   90.00
#
_symmetry.space_group_name_H-M   'P 1'
#
loop_
_entity.id
_entity.type
_entity.pdbx_description
1 polymer ?
#
loop_
_entity_poly.entity_id
_entity_poly.type
_entity_poly.pdbx_seq_one_letter_code
_entity_poly.pdbx_strand_id
1 'polypeptide(L)'
;MEYSAEFDREIEAIEETAIRLADAESGQRTGDDERNLLVAQLDHVLNTYPVSCDAVVRHIEEVKRIRRTRDHWSTASKHVATVHEAFLADICDDYRPTY
;
A
#
# COMPACT_ATOMS: atom_id res chain seq x y z
N MET A 1 16.26 -6.50 1.77
CA MET A 1 15.76 -7.54 0.81
C MET A 1 16.19 -7.11 -0.60
N GLU A 2 16.34 -8.00 -1.57
CA GLU A 2 16.47 -7.57 -2.97
C GLU A 2 15.09 -7.19 -3.55
N TYR A 3 15.06 -6.14 -4.36
CA TYR A 3 13.88 -5.71 -5.07
C TYR A 3 13.44 -6.80 -6.06
N SER A 4 12.13 -7.03 -6.11
CA SER A 4 11.53 -7.83 -7.15
C SER A 4 10.27 -7.14 -7.68
N ALA A 5 10.07 -7.23 -9.00
CA ALA A 5 8.89 -6.68 -9.65
C ALA A 5 7.59 -7.42 -9.27
N GLU A 6 7.70 -8.61 -8.67
CA GLU A 6 6.55 -9.35 -8.14
C GLU A 6 6.13 -8.76 -6.79
N PHE A 7 7.08 -8.57 -5.87
CA PHE A 7 6.84 -7.90 -4.59
C PHE A 7 6.24 -6.50 -4.79
N ASP A 8 6.81 -5.71 -5.70
CA ASP A 8 6.32 -4.38 -6.07
C ASP A 8 4.82 -4.39 -6.42
N ARG A 9 4.43 -5.25 -7.37
CA ARG A 9 3.03 -5.40 -7.80
C ARG A 9 2.11 -5.87 -6.68
N GLU A 10 2.59 -6.73 -5.78
CA GLU A 10 1.80 -7.15 -4.63
C GLU A 10 1.54 -5.99 -3.65
N ILE A 11 2.53 -5.13 -3.45
CA ILE A 11 2.39 -3.90 -2.66
C ILE A 11 1.43 -2.93 -3.35
N GLU A 12 1.55 -2.70 -4.66
CA GLU A 12 0.58 -1.89 -5.42
C GLU A 12 -0.86 -2.42 -5.28
N ALA A 13 -1.04 -3.75 -5.31
CA ALA A 13 -2.35 -4.38 -5.13
C ALA A 13 -2.91 -4.21 -3.71
N ILE A 14 -2.04 -4.19 -2.69
CA ILE A 14 -2.41 -3.88 -1.31
C ILE A 14 -2.83 -2.41 -1.19
N GLU A 15 -2.09 -1.50 -1.82
CA GLU A 15 -2.40 -0.07 -1.83
C GLU A 15 -3.76 0.21 -2.48
N GLU A 16 -4.06 -0.43 -3.61
CA GLU A 16 -5.34 -0.28 -4.28
C GLU A 16 -6.49 -0.74 -3.38
N THR A 17 -6.34 -1.88 -2.70
CA THR A 17 -7.33 -2.37 -1.73
C THR A 17 -7.49 -1.41 -0.55
N ALA A 18 -6.39 -0.85 -0.04
CA ALA A 18 -6.39 0.14 1.03
C ALA A 18 -7.10 1.44 0.62
N ILE A 19 -6.89 1.92 -0.60
CA ILE A 19 -7.57 3.08 -1.18
C ILE A 19 -9.08 2.81 -1.29
N ARG A 20 -9.47 1.65 -1.82
CA ARG A 20 -10.89 1.24 -1.91
C ARG A 20 -11.55 1.19 -0.54
N LEU A 21 -10.85 0.69 0.48
CA LEU A 21 -11.32 0.70 1.86
C LEU A 21 -11.50 2.12 2.42
N ALA A 22 -10.54 3.02 2.15
CA ALA A 22 -10.65 4.42 2.59
C ALA A 22 -11.87 5.12 1.96
N ASP A 23 -12.16 4.82 0.69
CA ASP A 23 -13.33 5.34 -0.02
C ASP A 23 -14.64 4.74 0.51
N ALA A 24 -14.67 3.43 0.78
CA ALA A 24 -15.84 2.74 1.34
C ALA A 24 -16.19 3.23 2.76
N GLU A 25 -15.18 3.44 3.61
CA GLU A 25 -15.34 4.00 4.96
C GLU A 25 -15.91 5.43 4.92
N SER A 26 -15.55 6.21 3.91
CA SER A 26 -16.07 7.57 3.71
C SER A 26 -17.49 7.58 3.12
N GLY A 27 -17.87 6.54 2.38
CA GLY A 27 -19.14 6.44 1.64
C GLY A 27 -20.24 5.58 2.26
N GLN A 28 -20.10 5.13 3.52
CA GLN A 28 -21.04 4.22 4.21
C GLN A 28 -21.34 2.89 3.47
N ARG A 29 -20.37 2.36 2.72
CA ARG A 29 -20.47 0.98 2.18
C ARG A 29 -19.75 0.00 3.11
N THR A 30 -20.34 -1.17 3.31
CA THR A 30 -19.73 -2.27 4.06
C THR A 30 -18.53 -2.81 3.28
N GLY A 31 -17.33 -2.42 3.67
CA GLY A 31 -16.07 -2.86 3.06
C GLY A 31 -15.57 -4.21 3.60
N ASP A 32 -16.47 -5.14 3.92
CA ASP A 32 -16.08 -6.41 4.56
C ASP A 32 -15.34 -7.34 3.59
N ASP A 33 -15.71 -7.32 2.30
CA ASP A 33 -14.98 -8.05 1.26
C ASP A 33 -13.58 -7.47 1.04
N GLU A 34 -13.45 -6.14 0.99
CA GLU A 34 -12.14 -5.49 0.86
C GLU A 34 -11.27 -5.65 2.11
N ARG A 35 -11.86 -5.71 3.31
CA ARG A 35 -11.14 -6.04 4.55
C ARG A 35 -10.58 -7.45 4.50
N ASN A 36 -11.40 -8.42 4.11
CA ASN A 36 -10.97 -9.81 3.98
C ASN A 36 -9.87 -9.96 2.92
N LEU A 37 -10.02 -9.27 1.79
CA LEU A 37 -9.00 -9.23 0.74
C LEU A 37 -7.68 -8.64 1.26
N LEU A 38 -7.73 -7.50 1.96
CA LEU A 38 -6.53 -6.87 2.52
C LEU A 38 -5.82 -7.79 3.51
N VAL A 39 -6.57 -8.49 4.37
CA VAL A 39 -5.99 -9.47 5.32
C VAL A 39 -5.32 -10.62 4.57
N ALA A 40 -5.93 -11.15 3.51
CA ALA A 40 -5.34 -12.23 2.72
C ALA A 40 -4.07 -11.77 1.97
N GLN A 41 -4.06 -10.55 1.42
CA GLN A 41 -2.88 -9.99 0.76
C GLN A 41 -1.73 -9.77 1.75
N LEU A 42 -2.05 -9.25 2.95
CA LEU A 42 -1.08 -9.07 4.02
C LEU A 42 -0.48 -10.41 4.48
N ASP A 43 -1.32 -11.43 4.70
CA ASP A 43 -0.85 -12.76 5.08
C ASP A 43 0.07 -13.35 4.01
N HIS A 44 -0.30 -13.23 2.73
CA HIS A 44 0.53 -13.69 1.62
C HIS A 44 1.90 -12.97 1.57
N VAL A 45 1.92 -11.63 1.62
CA VAL A 45 3.17 -10.85 1.56
C VAL A 45 4.09 -11.19 2.74
N LEU A 46 3.55 -11.27 3.96
CA LEU A 46 4.33 -11.52 5.16
C LEU A 46 4.89 -12.95 5.24
N ASN A 47 4.24 -13.91 4.58
CA ASN A 47 4.73 -15.28 4.48
C ASN A 47 5.65 -15.52 3.27
N THR A 48 5.59 -14.65 2.24
CA THR A 48 6.37 -14.81 1.00
C THR A 48 7.68 -14.03 1.04
N TYR A 49 7.69 -12.83 1.63
CA TYR A 49 8.83 -11.92 1.59
C TYR A 49 9.36 -11.62 3.00
N PRO A 50 10.68 -11.44 3.17
CA PRO A 50 11.28 -11.08 4.46
C PRO A 50 11.07 -9.59 4.78
N VAL A 51 9.81 -9.16 4.91
CA VAL A 51 9.39 -7.79 5.25
C VAL A 51 8.71 -7.76 6.62
N SER A 52 8.88 -6.65 7.35
CA SER A 52 8.24 -6.45 8.65
C SER A 52 6.75 -6.14 8.50
N CYS A 53 5.90 -6.82 9.28
CA CYS A 53 4.47 -6.50 9.37
C CYS A 53 4.23 -5.03 9.75
N ASP A 54 5.00 -4.49 10.68
CA ASP A 54 4.89 -3.09 11.10
C ASP A 54 5.23 -2.12 9.95
N ALA A 55 6.20 -2.47 9.09
CA ALA A 55 6.53 -1.65 7.92
C ALA A 55 5.38 -1.61 6.90
N VAL A 56 4.81 -2.78 6.57
CA VAL A 56 3.69 -2.88 5.61
C VAL A 56 2.44 -2.19 6.16
N VAL A 57 2.12 -2.36 7.45
CA VAL A 57 0.96 -1.71 8.07
C VAL A 57 1.12 -0.19 8.08
N ARG A 58 2.29 0.35 8.46
CA ARG A 58 2.53 1.80 8.42
C ARG A 58 2.39 2.37 7.01
N HIS A 59 2.88 1.65 6.01
CA HIS A 59 2.73 2.03 4.60
C HIS A 59 1.26 2.11 4.19
N ILE A 60 0.48 1.07 4.50
CA ILE A 60 -0.98 1.04 4.25
C ILE A 60 -1.70 2.21 4.92
N GLU A 61 -1.37 2.50 6.19
CA GLU A 61 -1.96 3.60 6.94
C GLU A 61 -1.67 4.96 6.29
N GLU A 62 -0.43 5.18 5.84
CA GLU A 62 -0.06 6.41 5.14
C GLU A 62 -0.78 6.54 3.80
N VAL A 63 -0.91 5.44 3.03
CA VAL A 63 -1.68 5.42 1.77
C VAL A 63 -3.16 5.77 2.01
N LYS A 64 -3.79 5.18 3.05
CA LYS A 64 -5.17 5.53 3.44
C LYS A 64 -5.28 6.99 3.85
N ARG A 65 -4.31 7.51 4.60
CA ARG A 65 -4.27 8.92 5.04
C ARG A 65 -4.14 9.87 3.84
N ILE A 66 -3.25 9.57 2.89
CA ILE A 66 -3.09 10.32 1.65
C ILE A 66 -4.41 10.39 0.90
N ARG A 67 -5.11 9.25 0.76
CA ARG A 67 -6.40 9.20 0.07
C ARG A 67 -7.48 10.03 0.76
N ARG A 68 -7.59 9.94 2.09
CA ARG A 68 -8.59 10.68 2.89
C ARG A 68 -8.37 12.18 2.90
N THR A 69 -7.13 12.63 2.81
CA THR A 69 -6.77 14.06 2.97
C THR A 69 -6.73 14.84 1.67
N ARG A 70 -6.81 14.16 0.52
CA ARG A 70 -6.67 14.79 -0.80
C ARG A 70 -7.92 14.57 -1.64
N ASP A 71 -8.59 15.69 -1.94
CA ASP A 71 -9.83 15.70 -2.72
C ASP A 71 -9.61 15.32 -4.19
N HIS A 72 -8.43 15.60 -4.74
CA HIS A 72 -8.11 15.33 -6.14
C HIS A 72 -7.30 14.03 -6.31
N TRP A 73 -7.87 13.09 -7.06
CA TRP A 73 -7.24 11.81 -7.40
C TRP A 73 -5.82 11.97 -7.97
N SER A 74 -5.61 12.92 -8.88
CA SER A 74 -4.29 13.15 -9.50
C SER A 74 -3.22 13.58 -8.50
N THR A 75 -3.61 14.28 -7.43
CA THR A 75 -2.68 14.69 -6.37
C THR A 75 -2.46 13.55 -5.39
N ALA A 76 -3.52 12.82 -5.02
CA ALA A 76 -3.41 11.63 -4.18
C ALA A 76 -2.48 10.59 -4.81
N SER A 77 -2.72 10.24 -6.08
CA SER A 77 -1.93 9.24 -6.83
C SER A 77 -0.44 9.59 -6.90
N LYS A 78 -0.08 10.85 -7.17
CA LYS A 78 1.34 11.26 -7.18
C LYS A 78 2.03 11.05 -5.84
N HIS A 79 1.34 11.36 -4.75
CA HIS A 79 1.92 11.18 -3.43
C HIS A 79 1.93 9.72 -2.99
N VAL A 80 0.94 8.92 -3.40
CA VAL A 80 0.97 7.45 -3.22
C VAL A 80 2.21 6.90 -3.91
N ALA A 81 2.48 7.29 -5.16
CA ALA A 81 3.70 6.89 -5.86
C ALA A 81 4.96 7.30 -5.08
N THR A 82 5.06 8.55 -4.59
CA THR A 82 6.22 8.96 -3.79
C THR A 82 6.40 8.12 -2.51
N VAL A 83 5.33 7.82 -1.77
CA VAL A 83 5.46 7.02 -0.53
C VAL A 83 5.69 5.54 -0.80
N HIS A 84 5.12 5.00 -1.88
CA HIS A 84 5.39 3.64 -2.36
C HIS A 84 6.87 3.48 -2.65
N GLU A 85 7.40 4.42 -3.41
CA GLU A 85 8.74 4.38 -3.94
C GLU A 85 9.75 4.71 -2.79
N ALA A 86 9.31 5.38 -1.70
CA ALA A 86 10.05 5.52 -0.43
C ALA A 86 10.00 4.27 0.45
N PHE A 87 8.86 3.58 0.49
CA PHE A 87 8.71 2.30 1.17
C PHE A 87 9.63 1.24 0.56
N LEU A 88 9.67 1.14 -0.78
CA LEU A 88 10.59 0.24 -1.47
C LEU A 88 12.06 0.56 -1.15
N ALA A 89 12.43 1.83 -1.07
CA ALA A 89 13.81 2.23 -0.72
C ALA A 89 14.21 1.91 0.73
N ASP A 90 13.24 1.80 1.65
CA ASP A 90 13.49 1.45 3.05
C ASP A 90 13.70 -0.05 3.25
N ILE A 91 13.03 -0.89 2.44
CA ILE A 91 12.99 -2.34 2.63
C ILE A 91 13.82 -3.13 1.59
N CYS A 92 14.05 -2.54 0.41
CA CYS A 92 14.83 -3.14 -0.66
C CYS A 92 16.21 -2.46 -0.76
N ASP A 93 17.26 -3.24 -0.55
CA ASP A 93 18.64 -2.73 -0.41
C ASP A 93 19.22 -2.21 -1.75
N ASP A 94 18.71 -2.72 -2.86
CA ASP A 94 19.12 -2.41 -4.23
C ASP A 94 18.14 -1.49 -4.97
N TYR A 95 17.03 -1.12 -4.32
CA TYR A 95 16.03 -0.23 -4.92
C TYR A 95 16.53 1.21 -4.97
N ARG A 96 16.39 1.85 -6.13
CA ARG A 96 16.76 3.25 -6.35
C ARG A 96 15.54 4.08 -6.71
N PRO A 97 15.10 4.97 -5.81
CA PRO A 97 14.10 5.99 -6.08
C PRO A 97 14.34 6.79 -7.36
N THR A 98 13.26 7.25 -7.98
CA THR A 98 13.27 8.14 -9.14
C THR A 98 12.50 9.44 -8.95
N TYR A 99 11.72 9.57 -7.86
CA TYR A 99 10.97 10.79 -7.51
C TYR A 99 11.81 12.03 -7.21
#